data_AF-A0A1A6B6D2-F1
#
_entry.id   AF-A0A1A6B6D2-F1
#
_cell.length_a   1.000
_cell.length_b   1.000
_cell.length_c   1.000
_cell.angle_alpha   90.00
_cell.angle_beta   90.00
_cell.angle_gamma   90.00
#
_symmetry.space_group_name_H-M   'P 1'
#
loop_
_entity.id
_entity.type
_entity.pdbx_description
1 polymer ?
#
loop_
_entity_poly.entity_id
_entity_poly.type
_entity_poly.pdbx_seq_one_letter_code
_entity_poly.pdbx_strand_id
1 'polypeptide(L)'
;MPVSRRDVLRLAAATPGLLGLGVAAASLGAAPASASLGTLLDYAAGVIPASQIRAAGAAGAIRYVSDRRPGGNWMLGKPIQLAEAQDLHGSGLKIVSCYQFGKGSTSDWLGGAAAGMQHAKRGAELHAAAGGPAGAPIYASIDDDPSLEQYKNQIVPYLRSWESVIGHQRTGVYANSKTIDWAVHDGLGAYFWQHNWG
;
A
#
# COMPACT_ATOMS: atom_id res chain seq x y z
N MET A 1 33.10 -20.61 2.90
CA MET A 1 31.75 -20.92 3.43
C MET A 1 31.23 -19.67 4.10
N PRO A 2 30.11 -19.06 3.67
CA PRO A 2 29.60 -17.87 4.33
C PRO A 2 28.92 -18.28 5.64
N VAL A 3 29.32 -17.64 6.74
CA VAL A 3 28.77 -17.88 8.07
C VAL A 3 27.36 -17.28 8.13
N SER A 4 26.37 -18.07 8.56
CA SER A 4 24.98 -17.64 8.66
C SER A 4 24.72 -16.89 9.96
N ARG A 5 23.68 -16.03 9.98
CA ARG A 5 23.21 -15.31 11.19
C ARG A 5 22.94 -16.26 12.38
N ARG A 6 22.56 -17.51 12.09
CA ARG A 6 22.34 -18.55 13.10
C ARG A 6 23.64 -19.06 13.73
N ASP A 7 24.75 -19.03 13.01
CA ASP A 7 26.04 -19.52 13.49
C ASP A 7 26.67 -18.52 14.47
N VAL A 8 26.49 -17.22 14.24
CA VAL A 8 26.96 -16.14 15.13
C VAL A 8 26.24 -16.19 16.49
N LEU A 9 24.92 -16.41 16.50
CA LEU A 9 24.12 -16.50 17.72
C LEU A 9 24.44 -17.76 18.53
N ARG A 10 24.81 -18.87 17.87
CA ARG A 10 25.24 -20.10 18.56
C ARG A 10 26.61 -19.95 19.22
N LEU A 11 27.54 -19.21 18.62
CA LEU A 11 28.84 -18.95 19.27
C LEU A 11 28.70 -18.11 20.55
N ALA A 12 27.79 -17.14 20.56
CA ALA A 12 27.58 -16.26 21.71
C ALA A 12 26.97 -16.97 22.94
N ALA A 13 26.27 -18.09 22.75
CA ALA A 13 25.65 -18.85 23.83
C ALA A 13 26.59 -19.89 24.50
N ALA A 14 27.79 -20.12 23.95
CA ALA A 14 28.64 -21.26 24.33
C ALA A 14 29.91 -20.91 25.15
N THR A 15 30.11 -19.66 25.58
CA THR A 15 31.31 -19.29 26.36
C THR A 15 30.99 -18.30 27.49
N PRO A 16 30.76 -18.79 28.73
CA PRO A 16 30.75 -17.92 29.90
C PRO A 16 32.20 -17.75 30.38
N GLY A 17 32.79 -16.58 30.13
CA GLY A 17 34.02 -16.15 30.79
C GLY A 17 35.17 -15.80 29.85
N LEU A 18 35.23 -14.53 29.46
CA LEU A 18 36.46 -13.74 29.35
C LEU A 18 36.06 -12.27 29.15
N LEU A 19 35.98 -11.55 30.27
CA LEU A 19 35.93 -10.09 30.33
C LEU A 19 37.28 -9.52 29.89
N GLY A 20 37.32 -8.83 28.75
CA GLY A 20 38.49 -8.04 28.36
C GLY A 20 38.55 -7.75 26.86
N LEU A 21 38.56 -6.46 26.52
CA LEU A 21 38.79 -5.84 25.20
C LEU A 21 37.57 -5.75 24.25
N GLY A 22 36.97 -4.55 24.26
CA GLY A 22 36.40 -3.92 23.06
C GLY A 22 35.10 -4.52 22.53
N VAL A 23 33.99 -4.23 23.20
CA VAL A 23 32.66 -4.37 22.58
C VAL A 23 32.56 -3.28 21.50
N ALA A 24 33.06 -3.58 20.30
CA ALA A 24 32.58 -2.91 19.10
C ALA A 24 31.12 -3.33 18.95
N ALA A 25 30.23 -2.56 19.58
CA ALA A 25 28.81 -2.62 19.31
C ALA A 25 28.66 -2.30 17.82
N ALA A 26 28.56 -3.35 17.00
CA ALA A 26 28.08 -3.22 15.64
C ALA A 26 26.66 -2.66 15.78
N SER A 27 26.55 -1.34 15.67
CA SER A 27 25.30 -0.68 15.35
C SER A 27 24.81 -1.39 14.10
N LEU A 28 23.83 -2.27 14.28
CA LEU A 28 23.01 -2.81 13.20
C LEU A 28 22.23 -1.61 12.67
N GLY A 29 22.91 -0.76 11.90
CA GLY A 29 22.26 0.26 11.11
C GLY A 29 21.20 -0.42 10.28
N ALA A 30 20.01 0.19 10.22
CA ALA A 30 18.97 -0.25 9.33
C ALA A 30 19.59 -0.52 7.95
N ALA A 31 19.28 -1.67 7.36
CA ALA A 31 19.78 -2.00 6.04
C ALA A 31 19.51 -0.81 5.11
N PRO A 32 20.49 -0.36 4.30
CA PRO A 32 20.26 0.74 3.39
C PRO A 32 19.04 0.39 2.54
N ALA A 33 18.15 1.37 2.36
CA ALA A 33 16.97 1.20 1.53
C ALA A 33 17.43 0.62 0.17
N SER A 34 16.88 -0.54 -0.19
CA SER A 34 17.17 -1.16 -1.48
C SER A 34 16.88 -0.14 -2.57
N ALA A 35 17.75 -0.08 -3.58
CA ALA A 35 17.52 0.76 -4.75
C ALA A 35 16.12 0.51 -5.32
N SER A 36 15.43 1.56 -5.74
CA SER A 36 14.11 1.47 -6.37
C SER A 36 14.14 0.52 -7.57
N LEU A 37 13.15 -0.35 -7.68
CA LEU A 37 12.98 -1.26 -8.83
C LEU A 37 12.23 -0.61 -10.00
N GLY A 38 11.86 0.66 -9.87
CA GLY A 38 11.12 1.42 -10.88
C GLY A 38 10.18 2.43 -10.23
N THR A 39 9.83 3.47 -10.99
CA THR A 39 8.88 4.50 -10.54
C THR A 39 7.47 4.17 -11.04
N LEU A 40 6.48 4.24 -10.16
CA LEU A 40 5.06 4.26 -10.54
C LEU A 40 4.48 5.63 -10.20
N LEU A 41 3.68 6.20 -11.11
CA LEU A 41 3.00 7.47 -10.88
C LEU A 41 1.58 7.24 -10.35
N ASP A 42 1.12 8.04 -9.41
CA ASP A 42 -0.30 8.16 -9.08
C ASP A 42 -0.79 9.58 -9.38
N TYR A 43 -2.04 9.71 -9.84
CA TYR A 43 -2.60 10.98 -10.27
C TYR A 43 -4.12 10.97 -10.31
N ALA A 44 -4.74 12.09 -9.92
CA ALA A 44 -6.20 12.22 -9.86
C ALA A 44 -6.77 13.23 -10.86
N ALA A 45 -6.03 14.28 -11.22
CA ALA A 45 -6.57 15.42 -11.98
C ALA A 45 -6.95 15.10 -13.43
N GLY A 46 -6.37 14.06 -14.03
CA GLY A 46 -6.51 13.75 -15.45
C GLY A 46 -6.08 12.33 -15.79
N VAL A 47 -6.26 11.95 -17.04
CA VAL A 47 -5.73 10.72 -17.62
C VAL A 47 -4.49 11.08 -18.44
N ILE A 48 -3.38 10.40 -18.20
CA ILE A 48 -2.11 10.63 -18.89
C ILE A 48 -1.92 9.51 -19.92
N PRO A 49 -1.67 9.83 -21.22
CA PRO A 49 -1.35 8.81 -22.21
C PRO A 49 -0.13 7.98 -21.81
N ALA A 50 -0.15 6.67 -22.08
CA ALA A 50 0.93 5.75 -21.73
C ALA A 50 2.30 6.18 -22.29
N SER A 51 2.32 6.78 -23.49
CA SER A 51 3.53 7.30 -24.11
C SER A 51 4.21 8.39 -23.26
N GLN A 52 3.44 9.24 -22.58
CA GLN A 52 3.96 10.31 -21.72
C GLN A 52 4.46 9.76 -20.38
N ILE A 53 3.77 8.75 -19.81
CA ILE A 53 4.24 8.07 -18.59
C ILE A 53 5.59 7.41 -18.86
N ARG A 54 5.74 6.73 -20.00
CA ARG A 54 7.01 6.13 -20.42
C ARG A 54 8.08 7.19 -20.67
N ALA A 55 7.74 8.30 -21.34
CA ALA A 55 8.66 9.40 -21.58
C ALA A 55 9.15 10.07 -20.28
N ALA A 56 8.32 10.07 -19.23
CA ALA A 56 8.69 10.51 -17.89
C ALA A 56 9.60 9.51 -17.12
N GLY A 57 9.94 8.36 -17.73
CA GLY A 57 10.81 7.34 -17.13
C GLY A 57 10.10 6.45 -16.09
N ALA A 58 8.78 6.49 -16.01
CA ALA A 58 8.02 5.62 -15.10
C ALA A 58 7.78 4.23 -15.72
N ALA A 59 7.79 3.21 -14.86
CA ALA A 59 7.49 1.83 -15.22
C ALA A 59 5.98 1.54 -15.28
N GLY A 60 5.14 2.49 -14.85
CA GLY A 60 3.70 2.35 -14.82
C GLY A 60 3.01 3.34 -13.90
N ALA A 61 1.79 3.00 -13.49
CA ALA A 61 0.98 3.87 -12.64
C ALA A 61 0.16 3.10 -11.60
N ILE A 62 -0.04 3.74 -10.44
CA ILE A 62 -1.01 3.34 -9.42
C ILE A 62 -2.28 4.18 -9.67
N ARG A 63 -3.41 3.50 -9.93
CA ARG A 63 -4.60 4.11 -10.52
C ARG A 63 -5.84 3.85 -9.67
N TYR A 64 -6.69 4.87 -9.60
CA TYR A 64 -7.84 4.87 -8.71
C TYR A 64 -9.01 4.06 -9.28
N VAL A 65 -9.42 3.05 -8.52
CA VAL A 65 -10.70 2.33 -8.72
C VAL A 65 -11.76 2.90 -7.77
N SER A 66 -11.90 4.23 -7.76
CA SER A 66 -12.83 4.96 -6.90
C SER A 66 -13.54 6.06 -7.67
N ASP A 67 -14.75 6.40 -7.22
CA ASP A 67 -15.50 7.52 -7.76
C ASP A 67 -14.92 8.87 -7.32
N ARG A 68 -15.43 9.94 -7.94
CA ARG A 68 -15.16 11.32 -7.53
C ARG A 68 -16.10 11.68 -6.38
N ARG A 69 -15.54 12.11 -5.25
CA ARG A 69 -16.32 12.63 -4.12
C ARG A 69 -16.97 13.99 -4.45
N PRO A 70 -17.95 14.45 -3.65
CA PRO A 70 -18.43 15.84 -3.71
C PRO A 70 -17.28 16.86 -3.65
N GLY A 71 -17.33 17.87 -4.52
CA GLY A 71 -16.24 18.84 -4.71
C GLY A 71 -15.01 18.31 -5.47
N GLY A 72 -14.99 17.02 -5.83
CA GLY A 72 -13.91 16.34 -6.55
C GLY A 72 -14.13 16.22 -8.05
N ASN A 73 -15.00 17.04 -8.67
CA ASN A 73 -15.33 16.94 -10.10
C ASN A 73 -14.10 17.10 -11.02
N TRP A 74 -13.07 17.81 -10.55
CA TRP A 74 -11.79 18.00 -11.23
C TRP A 74 -10.92 16.74 -11.26
N MET A 75 -11.25 15.70 -10.49
CA MET A 75 -10.49 14.44 -10.44
C MET A 75 -10.81 13.55 -11.65
N LEU A 76 -10.50 14.04 -12.85
CA LEU A 76 -10.86 13.36 -14.11
C LEU A 76 -10.19 11.98 -14.25
N GLY A 77 -9.09 11.73 -13.55
CA GLY A 77 -8.43 10.43 -13.47
C GLY A 77 -9.09 9.44 -12.50
N LYS A 78 -10.28 9.74 -11.95
CA LYS A 78 -11.07 8.84 -11.11
C LYS A 78 -12.43 8.51 -11.76
N PRO A 79 -12.80 7.23 -11.91
CA PRO A 79 -11.95 6.04 -11.84
C PRO A 79 -11.15 5.83 -13.15
N ILE A 80 -10.11 5.00 -13.09
CA ILE A 80 -9.50 4.43 -14.30
C ILE A 80 -10.58 3.72 -15.13
N GLN A 81 -10.50 3.88 -16.46
CA GLN A 81 -11.41 3.25 -17.41
C GLN A 81 -10.70 2.15 -18.20
N LEU A 82 -11.47 1.23 -18.79
CA LEU A 82 -10.93 0.13 -19.59
C LEU A 82 -9.98 0.61 -20.71
N ALA A 83 -10.33 1.70 -21.39
CA ALA A 83 -9.50 2.27 -22.46
C ALA A 83 -8.12 2.76 -21.94
N GLU A 84 -8.08 3.40 -20.78
CA GLU A 84 -6.81 3.80 -20.13
C GLU A 84 -6.00 2.55 -19.76
N ALA A 85 -6.64 1.54 -19.16
CA ALA A 85 -5.96 0.30 -18.78
C ALA A 85 -5.37 -0.44 -20.00
N GLN A 86 -6.09 -0.47 -21.13
CA GLN A 86 -5.60 -1.05 -22.38
C GLN A 86 -4.42 -0.27 -22.97
N ASP A 87 -4.45 1.06 -22.93
CA ASP A 87 -3.33 1.90 -23.40
C ASP A 87 -2.05 1.65 -22.57
N LEU A 88 -2.18 1.65 -21.24
CA LEU A 88 -1.07 1.36 -20.33
C LEU A 88 -0.51 -0.05 -20.57
N HIS A 89 -1.38 -1.06 -20.58
CA HIS A 89 -0.97 -2.46 -20.74
C HIS A 89 -0.34 -2.73 -22.11
N GLY A 90 -0.95 -2.22 -23.20
CA GLY A 90 -0.45 -2.34 -24.56
C GLY A 90 0.90 -1.65 -24.77
N SER A 91 1.20 -0.63 -23.96
CA SER A 91 2.49 0.06 -23.93
C SER A 91 3.54 -0.60 -23.01
N GLY A 92 3.22 -1.74 -22.42
CA GLY A 92 4.11 -2.50 -21.52
C GLY A 92 4.23 -1.90 -20.10
N LEU A 93 3.37 -0.94 -19.74
CA LEU A 93 3.40 -0.31 -18.42
C LEU A 93 2.67 -1.17 -17.37
N LYS A 94 3.14 -1.08 -16.12
CA LYS A 94 2.49 -1.71 -14.98
C LYS A 94 1.29 -0.88 -14.51
N ILE A 95 0.26 -1.59 -14.03
CA ILE A 95 -0.96 -0.99 -13.49
C ILE A 95 -1.18 -1.59 -12.11
N VAL A 96 -1.38 -0.74 -11.11
CA VAL A 96 -1.72 -1.13 -9.73
C VAL A 96 -3.00 -0.41 -9.34
N SER A 97 -3.94 -1.09 -8.69
CA SER A 97 -5.19 -0.45 -8.24
C SER A 97 -5.07 0.09 -6.82
N CYS A 98 -5.50 1.33 -6.61
CA CYS A 98 -5.72 1.91 -5.28
C CYS A 98 -7.16 2.44 -5.14
N TYR A 99 -7.63 2.54 -3.90
CA TYR A 99 -8.95 3.07 -3.59
C TYR A 99 -8.86 4.21 -2.58
N GLN A 100 -9.42 5.36 -2.95
CA GLN A 100 -9.68 6.49 -2.06
C GLN A 100 -10.84 7.31 -2.62
N PHE A 101 -11.92 7.43 -1.86
CA PHE A 101 -13.06 8.27 -2.21
C PHE A 101 -12.98 9.61 -1.47
N GLY A 102 -13.10 9.57 -0.14
CA GLY A 102 -13.10 10.71 0.77
C GLY A 102 -11.72 11.22 1.16
N LYS A 103 -11.69 12.26 1.99
CA LYS A 103 -10.47 12.85 2.57
C LYS A 103 -10.78 13.65 3.84
N GLY A 104 -9.88 13.62 4.83
CA GLY A 104 -9.99 14.41 6.07
C GLY A 104 -11.25 14.07 6.86
N SER A 105 -12.15 15.04 7.06
CA SER A 105 -13.44 14.81 7.77
C SER A 105 -14.38 13.82 7.06
N THR A 106 -14.02 13.37 5.86
CA THR A 106 -14.77 12.37 5.08
C THR A 106 -13.93 11.14 4.77
N SER A 107 -12.78 10.94 5.44
CA SER A 107 -11.92 9.79 5.19
C SER A 107 -12.68 8.46 5.28
N ASP A 108 -12.43 7.58 4.31
CA ASP A 108 -13.21 6.36 4.05
C ASP A 108 -13.26 5.43 5.28
N TRP A 109 -12.18 5.39 6.07
CA TRP A 109 -12.04 4.53 7.22
C TRP A 109 -12.80 5.01 8.47
N LEU A 110 -13.28 6.26 8.50
CA LEU A 110 -13.97 6.82 9.67
C LEU A 110 -15.24 6.04 10.05
N GLY A 111 -15.93 5.46 9.06
CA GLY A 111 -17.14 4.66 9.26
C GLY A 111 -16.90 3.20 9.62
N GLY A 112 -15.65 2.79 9.86
CA GLY A 112 -15.29 1.44 10.28
C GLY A 112 -15.78 0.35 9.32
N ALA A 113 -16.36 -0.72 9.87
CA ALA A 113 -16.74 -1.90 9.11
C ALA A 113 -17.79 -1.62 8.01
N ALA A 114 -18.81 -0.81 8.33
CA ALA A 114 -19.87 -0.51 7.37
C ALA A 114 -19.32 0.24 6.15
N ALA A 115 -18.45 1.23 6.38
CA ALA A 115 -17.77 1.95 5.31
C ALA A 115 -16.83 1.03 4.54
N GLY A 116 -16.05 0.17 5.22
CA GLY A 116 -15.15 -0.78 4.58
C GLY A 116 -15.88 -1.72 3.62
N MET A 117 -17.04 -2.25 4.02
CA MET A 117 -17.90 -3.08 3.17
C MET A 117 -18.36 -2.35 1.91
N GLN A 118 -18.80 -1.09 2.04
CA GLN A 118 -19.27 -0.28 0.92
C GLN A 118 -18.13 0.07 -0.05
N HIS A 119 -17.02 0.56 0.48
CA HIS A 119 -15.86 0.97 -0.30
C HIS A 119 -15.17 -0.21 -0.99
N ALA A 120 -15.02 -1.35 -0.31
CA ALA A 120 -14.43 -2.54 -0.92
C ALA A 120 -15.28 -3.09 -2.06
N LYS A 121 -16.62 -3.14 -1.90
CA LYS A 121 -17.52 -3.57 -2.98
C LYS A 121 -17.43 -2.64 -4.18
N ARG A 122 -17.46 -1.33 -3.94
CA ARG A 122 -17.35 -0.34 -5.04
C ARG A 122 -15.98 -0.40 -5.72
N GLY A 123 -14.91 -0.55 -4.95
CA GLY A 123 -13.56 -0.70 -5.48
C GLY A 123 -13.40 -1.96 -6.32
N ALA A 124 -13.95 -3.09 -5.87
CA ALA A 124 -13.95 -4.34 -6.63
C ALA A 124 -14.73 -4.23 -7.94
N GLU A 125 -15.90 -3.58 -7.93
CA GLU A 125 -16.69 -3.31 -9.13
C GLU A 125 -15.91 -2.47 -10.15
N LEU A 126 -15.36 -1.34 -9.71
CA LEU A 126 -14.59 -0.43 -10.59
C LEU A 126 -13.29 -1.06 -11.09
N HIS A 127 -12.63 -1.87 -10.26
CA HIS A 127 -11.46 -2.65 -10.66
C HIS A 127 -11.81 -3.63 -11.78
N ALA A 128 -12.89 -4.39 -11.64
CA ALA A 128 -13.36 -5.31 -12.67
C ALA A 128 -13.78 -4.58 -13.95
N ALA A 129 -14.49 -3.45 -13.83
CA ALA A 129 -14.92 -2.63 -14.96
C ALA A 129 -13.75 -2.04 -15.77
N ALA A 130 -12.62 -1.76 -15.11
CA ALA A 130 -11.38 -1.34 -15.77
C ALA A 130 -10.58 -2.52 -16.40
N GLY A 131 -11.08 -3.76 -16.32
CA GLY A 131 -10.39 -4.95 -16.80
C GLY A 131 -9.36 -5.52 -15.83
N GLY A 132 -9.39 -5.11 -14.56
CA GLY A 132 -8.51 -5.60 -13.52
C GLY A 132 -8.72 -7.09 -13.23
N PRO A 133 -7.64 -7.91 -13.17
CA PRO A 133 -7.77 -9.34 -12.94
C PRO A 133 -8.14 -9.64 -11.49
N ALA A 134 -8.99 -10.66 -11.28
CA ALA A 134 -9.51 -11.04 -9.97
C ALA A 134 -8.44 -11.46 -8.94
N GLY A 135 -7.18 -11.69 -9.35
CA GLY A 135 -6.06 -11.97 -8.45
C GLY A 135 -5.24 -10.74 -8.03
N ALA A 136 -5.41 -9.59 -8.67
CA ALA A 136 -4.64 -8.39 -8.34
C ALA A 136 -5.20 -7.70 -7.07
N PRO A 137 -4.33 -7.15 -6.21
CA PRO A 137 -4.75 -6.45 -5.01
C PRO A 137 -5.33 -5.05 -5.32
N ILE A 138 -6.06 -4.51 -4.36
CA ILE A 138 -6.50 -3.11 -4.32
C ILE A 138 -5.97 -2.49 -3.03
N TYR A 139 -5.21 -1.41 -3.14
CA TYR A 139 -4.69 -0.67 -1.99
C TYR A 139 -5.75 0.26 -1.43
N ALA A 140 -6.39 -0.12 -0.33
CA ALA A 140 -7.31 0.73 0.43
C ALA A 140 -6.52 1.84 1.14
N SER A 141 -6.97 3.09 1.01
CA SER A 141 -6.20 4.25 1.49
C SER A 141 -6.59 4.68 2.89
N ILE A 142 -5.58 4.78 3.76
CA ILE A 142 -5.58 5.52 5.01
C ILE A 142 -4.75 6.78 4.76
N ASP A 143 -5.33 7.78 4.06
CA ASP A 143 -4.67 9.05 3.71
C ASP A 143 -4.64 10.03 4.91
N ASP A 144 -4.15 9.55 6.05
CA ASP A 144 -4.16 10.22 7.35
C ASP A 144 -2.93 9.82 8.20
N ASP A 145 -2.64 10.59 9.26
CA ASP A 145 -1.75 10.19 10.35
C ASP A 145 -2.57 9.81 11.60
N PRO A 146 -3.12 8.58 11.67
CA PRO A 146 -4.05 8.20 12.72
C PRO A 146 -3.36 7.96 14.06
N SER A 147 -4.08 8.22 15.15
CA SER A 147 -3.69 7.71 16.46
C SER A 147 -3.89 6.18 16.55
N LEU A 148 -3.22 5.54 17.51
CA LEU A 148 -3.43 4.11 17.77
C LEU A 148 -4.90 3.79 18.14
N GLU A 149 -5.61 4.74 18.74
CA GLU A 149 -7.02 4.59 19.08
C GLU A 149 -7.90 4.59 17.82
N GLN A 150 -7.69 5.53 16.90
CA GLN A 150 -8.36 5.56 15.60
C GLN A 150 -8.05 4.30 14.80
N TYR A 151 -6.80 3.84 14.86
CA TYR A 151 -6.41 2.58 14.24
C TYR A 151 -7.24 1.40 14.75
N LYS A 152 -7.24 1.17 16.06
CA LYS A 152 -7.95 0.03 16.68
C LYS A 152 -9.45 0.09 16.49
N ASN A 153 -10.04 1.28 16.64
CA ASN A 153 -11.49 1.44 16.71
C ASN A 153 -12.15 1.65 15.33
N GLN A 154 -11.41 2.14 14.33
CA GLN A 154 -11.98 2.50 13.03
C GLN A 154 -11.24 1.81 11.87
N ILE A 155 -9.90 1.86 11.82
CA ILE A 155 -9.13 1.31 10.69
C ILE A 155 -9.14 -0.22 10.70
N VAL A 156 -8.95 -0.87 11.84
CA VAL A 156 -9.02 -2.33 11.96
C VAL A 156 -10.34 -2.90 11.43
N PRO A 157 -11.53 -2.46 11.91
CA PRO A 157 -12.80 -2.97 11.37
C PRO A 157 -13.01 -2.60 9.89
N TYR A 158 -12.52 -1.44 9.44
CA TYR A 158 -12.55 -1.04 8.03
C TYR A 158 -11.75 -2.02 7.15
N LEU A 159 -10.48 -2.29 7.49
CA LEU A 159 -9.61 -3.18 6.72
C LEU A 159 -10.07 -4.64 6.77
N ARG A 160 -10.58 -5.13 7.91
CA ARG A 160 -11.21 -6.47 7.97
C ARG A 160 -12.40 -6.59 7.02
N SER A 161 -13.15 -5.50 6.84
CA SER A 161 -14.27 -5.51 5.90
C SER A 161 -13.78 -5.55 4.45
N TRP A 162 -12.68 -4.88 4.12
CA TRP A 162 -12.00 -5.05 2.83
C TRP A 162 -11.60 -6.52 2.61
N GLU A 163 -10.95 -7.14 3.57
CA GLU A 163 -10.56 -8.55 3.48
C GLU A 163 -11.76 -9.49 3.32
N SER A 164 -12.89 -9.19 3.95
CA SER A 164 -14.11 -10.00 3.80
C SER A 164 -14.73 -9.94 2.40
N VAL A 165 -14.44 -8.86 1.64
CA VAL A 165 -15.01 -8.64 0.30
C VAL A 165 -14.07 -9.13 -0.80
N ILE A 166 -12.79 -8.77 -0.73
CA ILE A 166 -11.81 -9.11 -1.79
C ILE A 166 -10.80 -10.18 -1.37
N GLY A 167 -10.77 -10.57 -0.10
CA GLY A 167 -9.81 -11.51 0.46
C GLY A 167 -8.56 -10.83 1.03
N HIS A 168 -7.97 -11.44 2.06
CA HIS A 168 -6.70 -10.99 2.67
C HIS A 168 -5.59 -10.82 1.62
N GLN A 169 -5.41 -11.81 0.75
CA GLN A 169 -4.39 -11.81 -0.31
C GLN A 169 -4.57 -10.70 -1.36
N ARG A 170 -5.70 -9.99 -1.38
CA ARG A 170 -5.95 -8.88 -2.31
C ARG A 170 -6.07 -7.54 -1.61
N THR A 171 -6.04 -7.52 -0.29
CA THR A 171 -6.16 -6.29 0.48
C THR A 171 -4.80 -5.64 0.60
N GLY A 172 -4.60 -4.54 -0.13
CA GLY A 172 -3.46 -3.66 0.06
C GLY A 172 -3.82 -2.52 0.99
N VAL A 173 -2.81 -1.93 1.64
CA VAL A 173 -2.98 -0.79 2.55
C VAL A 173 -2.02 0.32 2.12
N TYR A 174 -2.57 1.49 1.77
CA TYR A 174 -1.81 2.73 1.67
C TYR A 174 -1.89 3.47 3.01
N ALA A 175 -0.76 3.64 3.71
CA ALA A 175 -0.71 4.28 5.02
C ALA A 175 0.73 4.72 5.38
N ASN A 176 0.92 5.44 6.49
CA ASN A 176 2.25 5.71 7.01
C ASN A 176 2.91 4.45 7.61
N SER A 177 4.22 4.53 7.86
CA SER A 177 5.01 3.41 8.38
C SER A 177 4.45 2.87 9.70
N LYS A 178 4.06 3.74 10.64
CA LYS A 178 3.48 3.34 11.94
C LYS A 178 2.21 2.50 11.76
N THR A 179 1.31 2.96 10.89
CA THR A 179 0.05 2.28 10.61
C THR A 179 0.27 0.96 9.87
N ILE A 180 1.23 0.92 8.95
CA ILE A 180 1.67 -0.33 8.30
C ILE A 180 2.21 -1.30 9.35
N ASP A 181 3.05 -0.86 10.28
CA ASP A 181 3.60 -1.71 11.33
C ASP A 181 2.50 -2.33 12.21
N TRP A 182 1.48 -1.53 12.59
CA TRP A 182 0.32 -2.04 13.31
C TRP A 182 -0.47 -3.05 12.46
N ALA A 183 -0.74 -2.75 11.19
CA ALA A 183 -1.44 -3.66 10.28
C ALA A 183 -0.70 -5.00 10.09
N VAL A 184 0.62 -4.96 9.92
CA VAL A 184 1.47 -6.16 9.84
C VAL A 184 1.40 -6.96 11.12
N HIS A 185 1.51 -6.32 12.28
CA HIS A 185 1.41 -6.99 13.59
C HIS A 185 0.05 -7.68 13.78
N ASP A 186 -1.04 -7.02 13.36
CA ASP A 186 -2.40 -7.53 13.51
C ASP A 186 -2.84 -8.46 12.37
N GLY A 187 -1.96 -8.73 11.39
CA GLY A 187 -2.22 -9.62 10.26
C GLY A 187 -3.23 -9.07 9.25
N LEU A 188 -3.29 -7.75 9.09
CA LEU A 188 -4.21 -7.05 8.18
C LEU A 188 -3.50 -6.58 6.91
N GLY A 189 -4.05 -6.97 5.76
CA GLY A 189 -3.51 -6.68 4.45
C GLY A 189 -2.30 -7.55 4.09
N ALA A 190 -2.10 -7.74 2.79
CA ALA A 190 -1.01 -8.52 2.21
C ALA A 190 -0.03 -7.66 1.39
N TYR A 191 -0.37 -6.40 1.14
CA TYR A 191 0.43 -5.46 0.36
C TYR A 191 0.43 -4.09 1.04
N PHE A 192 1.57 -3.39 1.04
CA PHE A 192 1.73 -2.13 1.77
C PHE A 192 2.38 -1.06 0.89
N TRP A 193 1.72 0.09 0.76
CA TRP A 193 2.22 1.27 0.06
C TRP A 193 2.40 2.41 1.07
N GLN A 194 3.65 2.72 1.40
CA GLN A 194 3.94 3.71 2.44
C GLN A 194 3.79 5.15 1.94
N HIS A 195 3.15 6.01 2.74
CA HIS A 195 3.28 7.47 2.66
C HIS A 195 4.08 8.05 3.82
N ASN A 196 4.47 9.33 3.69
CA ASN A 196 5.41 9.98 4.61
C ASN A 196 4.76 10.96 5.60
N TRP A 197 3.43 11.03 5.67
CA TRP A 197 2.75 11.77 6.72
C TRP A 197 2.65 10.95 8.01
N GLY A 198 3.49 11.28 9.01
CA GLY A 198 3.55 10.63 10.33
C GLY A 198 4.75 9.72 10.49
#